data_AF-K0KRS9-F1
#
_entry.id   AF-K0KRS9-F1
#
_cell.length_a   1.000
_cell.length_b   1.000
_cell.length_c   1.000
_cell.angle_alpha   90.00
_cell.angle_beta   90.00
_cell.angle_gamma   90.00
#
_symmetry.space_group_name_H-M   'P 1'
#
loop_
_entity.id
_entity.type
_entity.pdbx_description
1 polymer ?
#
loop_
_entity_poly.entity_id
_entity_poly.type
_entity_poly.pdbx_seq_one_letter_code
_entity_poly.pdbx_strand_id
1 'polypeptide(L)'
;MSDQDKKQLIKDREEYQDILNYLNHNQLTEVLSPLDGEGREFWVQAITNPNDSNPIKLDIGNGDFKEFNSNDAKKFLNTKIEQLNKKIGKVN
;
A
#
# COMPACT_ATOMS: atom_id res chain seq x y z
N MET A 1 -6.67 1.03 24.62
CA MET A 1 -5.94 0.53 23.44
C MET A 1 -4.54 0.22 23.91
N SER A 2 -4.01 -0.96 23.58
CA SER A 2 -2.68 -1.37 24.03
C SER A 2 -1.58 -0.65 23.23
N ASP A 3 -0.37 -0.58 23.78
CA ASP A 3 0.79 -0.07 23.03
C ASP A 3 1.08 -0.92 21.77
N GLN A 4 0.72 -2.20 21.80
CA GLN A 4 0.81 -3.09 20.64
C GLN A 4 -0.16 -2.67 19.54
N ASP A 5 -1.40 -2.34 19.88
CA ASP A 5 -2.39 -1.84 18.91
C ASP A 5 -1.95 -0.51 18.27
N LYS A 6 -1.30 0.37 19.05
CA LYS A 6 -0.78 1.65 18.55
C LYS A 6 0.37 1.44 17.57
N LYS A 7 1.31 0.55 17.89
CA LYS A 7 2.40 0.17 16.99
C LYS A 7 1.87 -0.44 15.69
N GLN A 8 0.85 -1.29 15.77
CA GLN A 8 0.24 -1.89 14.58
C GLN A 8 -0.40 -0.82 13.69
N LEU A 9 -1.17 0.12 14.25
CA LEU A 9 -1.78 1.20 13.48
C LEU A 9 -0.75 2.12 12.80
N ILE A 10 0.40 2.36 13.44
CA ILE A 10 1.51 3.13 12.85
C ILE A 10 2.10 2.35 11.66
N LYS A 11 2.39 1.06 11.86
CA LYS A 11 2.93 0.19 10.81
C LYS A 11 2.00 0.15 9.59
N ASP A 12 0.70 -0.11 9.81
CA ASP A 12 -0.28 -0.14 8.72
C ASP A 12 -0.29 1.20 7.95
N ARG A 13 -0.23 2.32 8.67
CA ARG A 13 -0.21 3.67 8.07
C ARG A 13 1.04 3.90 7.23
N GLU A 14 2.19 3.42 7.67
CA GLU A 14 3.45 3.51 6.92
C GLU A 14 3.39 2.68 5.64
N GLU A 15 2.86 1.46 5.69
CA GLU A 15 2.68 0.60 4.50
C GLU A 15 1.81 1.28 3.43
N TYR A 16 0.67 1.87 3.83
CA TYR A 16 -0.17 2.64 2.90
C TYR A 16 0.54 3.89 2.34
N GLN A 17 1.37 4.56 3.15
CA GLN A 17 2.12 5.74 2.73
C GLN A 17 3.19 5.38 1.70
N ASP A 18 3.88 4.25 1.87
CA ASP A 18 4.90 3.78 0.94
C ASP A 18 4.31 3.43 -0.42
N ILE A 19 3.15 2.77 -0.45
CA ILE A 19 2.42 2.49 -1.69
C ILE A 19 2.00 3.80 -2.38
N LEU A 20 1.48 4.76 -1.62
CA LEU A 20 1.08 6.06 -2.18
C LEU A 20 2.29 6.81 -2.76
N ASN A 21 3.42 6.80 -2.04
CA ASN A 21 4.67 7.38 -2.51
C ASN A 21 5.10 6.72 -3.81
N TYR A 22 5.11 5.38 -3.87
CA TYR A 22 5.42 4.62 -5.07
C TYR A 22 4.53 5.03 -6.25
N LEU A 23 3.20 5.09 -6.09
CA LEU A 23 2.27 5.51 -7.16
C LEU A 23 2.45 6.96 -7.62
N ASN A 24 2.99 7.84 -6.77
CA ASN A 24 3.25 9.24 -7.11
C ASN A 24 4.52 9.43 -7.96
N HIS A 25 5.41 8.44 -8.02
CA HIS A 25 6.59 8.48 -8.87
C HIS A 25 6.27 7.88 -10.24
N ASN A 26 6.06 8.73 -11.25
CA ASN A 26 5.82 8.27 -12.62
C ASN A 26 7.14 8.00 -13.35
N GLN A 27 7.87 6.97 -12.91
CA GLN A 27 9.13 6.55 -13.51
C GLN A 27 9.30 5.04 -13.45
N LEU A 28 10.04 4.51 -14.42
CA LEU A 28 10.48 3.12 -14.40
C LEU A 28 11.37 2.90 -13.18
N THR A 29 11.00 1.95 -12.34
CA THR A 29 11.71 1.59 -11.12
C THR A 29 12.02 0.09 -11.15
N GLU A 30 13.23 -0.27 -10.71
CA GLU A 30 13.59 -1.66 -10.48
C GLU A 30 12.95 -2.14 -9.18
N VAL A 31 12.22 -3.25 -9.25
CA VAL A 31 11.54 -3.85 -8.10
C VAL A 31 11.91 -5.34 -7.99
N LEU A 32 11.95 -5.83 -6.77
CA LEU A 32 11.95 -7.27 -6.50
C LEU A 32 10.51 -7.70 -6.27
N SER A 33 9.98 -8.49 -7.20
CA SER A 33 8.60 -9.00 -7.14
C SER A 33 8.59 -10.48 -6.79
N PRO A 34 7.73 -10.93 -5.85
CA PRO A 34 7.60 -12.35 -5.54
C PRO A 34 6.92 -13.07 -6.73
N LEU A 35 7.49 -14.19 -7.15
CA LEU A 35 6.96 -14.95 -8.30
C LEU A 35 5.66 -15.68 -7.99
N ASP A 36 5.45 -16.11 -6.75
CA ASP A 36 4.41 -17.07 -6.42
C ASP A 36 3.33 -16.57 -5.45
N GLY A 37 3.36 -15.27 -5.10
CA GLY A 37 2.32 -14.62 -4.28
C GLY A 37 2.18 -15.13 -2.84
N GLU A 38 2.86 -16.21 -2.47
CA GLU A 38 2.82 -16.86 -1.14
C GLU A 38 4.05 -16.52 -0.29
N GLY A 39 4.90 -15.60 -0.76
CA GLY A 39 6.09 -15.16 -0.04
C GLY A 39 7.19 -16.22 0.03
N ARG A 40 7.21 -17.20 -0.89
CA ARG A 40 8.35 -18.12 -1.01
C ARG A 40 9.48 -17.44 -1.77
N GLU A 41 10.70 -17.91 -1.52
CA GLU A 41 12.00 -17.27 -1.78
C GLU A 41 12.35 -16.97 -3.25
N PHE A 42 11.40 -17.09 -4.18
CA PHE A 42 11.60 -16.84 -5.60
C PHE A 42 11.22 -15.40 -5.93
N TRP A 43 12.25 -14.57 -6.04
CA TRP A 43 12.14 -13.16 -6.42
C TRP A 43 12.62 -12.97 -7.85
N VAL A 44 11.94 -12.10 -8.60
CA VAL A 44 12.43 -11.59 -9.88
C VAL A 44 12.69 -10.11 -9.80
N GLN A 45 13.80 -9.69 -10.41
CA GLN A 45 14.05 -8.30 -10.71
C GLN A 45 13.21 -7.91 -11.93
N ALA A 46 12.43 -6.85 -11.79
CA ALA A 46 11.58 -6.33 -12.86
C ALA A 46 11.72 -4.81 -12.95
N ILE A 47 11.59 -4.26 -14.16
CA ILE A 47 11.46 -2.83 -14.39
C ILE A 47 9.97 -2.54 -14.61
N THR A 48 9.40 -1.66 -13.80
CA THR A 48 7.97 -1.34 -13.86
C THR A 48 7.73 0.14 -13.64
N ASN A 49 6.68 0.69 -14.26
CA ASN A 49 6.13 1.98 -13.89
C ASN A 49 4.84 1.74 -13.10
N PRO A 50 4.73 2.25 -11.86
CA PRO A 50 3.54 2.08 -11.02
C PRO A 50 2.23 2.57 -11.65
N ASN A 51 2.31 3.48 -12.63
CA ASN A 51 1.14 4.04 -13.30
C ASN A 51 0.81 3.38 -14.64
N ASP A 52 1.65 2.48 -15.15
CA ASP A 52 1.38 1.77 -16.41
C ASP A 52 0.40 0.60 -16.19
N SER A 53 0.29 0.11 -14.95
CA SER A 53 -0.70 -0.90 -14.58
C SER A 53 -2.08 -0.28 -14.42
N ASN A 54 -2.98 -0.56 -15.35
CA ASN A 54 -4.40 -0.25 -15.22
C ASN A 54 -5.23 -1.50 -15.57
N PRO A 55 -5.93 -2.12 -14.61
CA PRO A 55 -6.19 -1.64 -13.25
C PRO A 55 -5.10 -1.94 -12.19
N ILE A 56 -5.04 -1.11 -11.15
CA ILE A 56 -4.24 -1.33 -9.92
C ILE A 56 -5.09 -2.09 -8.90
N LYS A 57 -4.60 -3.24 -8.44
CA LYS A 57 -5.29 -4.07 -7.44
C LYS A 57 -4.79 -3.74 -6.02
N LEU A 58 -5.67 -3.28 -5.14
CA LEU A 58 -5.35 -2.95 -3.74
C LEU A 58 -6.16 -3.82 -2.78
N ASP A 59 -5.55 -4.22 -1.67
CA ASP A 59 -6.24 -4.81 -0.51
C ASP A 59 -7.06 -3.70 0.19
N ILE A 60 -8.35 -3.96 0.39
CA ILE A 60 -9.28 -3.02 1.06
C ILE A 60 -9.56 -3.41 2.52
N GLY A 61 -8.99 -4.52 2.98
CA GLY A 61 -9.09 -5.11 4.32
C GLY A 61 -9.57 -6.56 4.27
N ASN A 62 -9.17 -7.35 5.27
CA ASN A 62 -9.57 -8.76 5.44
C ASN A 62 -9.21 -9.69 4.26
N GLY A 63 -8.23 -9.32 3.43
CA GLY A 63 -7.85 -10.07 2.24
C GLY A 63 -8.78 -9.86 1.05
N ASP A 64 -9.70 -8.89 1.12
CA ASP A 64 -10.51 -8.49 -0.01
C ASP A 64 -9.73 -7.53 -0.89
N PHE A 65 -9.73 -7.79 -2.20
CA PHE A 65 -9.05 -6.93 -3.17
C PHE A 65 -10.04 -6.22 -4.08
N LYS A 66 -9.71 -4.98 -4.43
CA LYS A 66 -10.45 -4.20 -5.40
C LYS A 66 -9.51 -3.57 -6.42
N GLU A 67 -9.99 -3.50 -7.65
CA GLU A 67 -9.33 -2.85 -8.77
C GLU A 67 -9.71 -1.37 -8.85
N PHE A 68 -8.70 -0.53 -9.06
CA PHE A 68 -8.82 0.92 -9.14
C PHE A 68 -8.02 1.44 -10.35
N ASN A 69 -8.47 2.54 -10.95
CA ASN A 69 -7.57 3.34 -11.78
C ASN A 69 -6.56 4.09 -10.88
N SER A 70 -5.49 4.63 -11.45
CA SER A 70 -4.44 5.32 -10.69
C SER A 70 -4.96 6.45 -9.78
N ASN A 71 -5.91 7.26 -10.26
CA ASN A 71 -6.45 8.37 -9.48
C ASN A 71 -7.29 7.89 -8.28
N ASP A 72 -8.15 6.90 -8.50
CA ASP A 72 -8.99 6.34 -7.45
C ASP A 72 -8.16 5.56 -6.43
N ALA A 73 -7.09 4.86 -6.87
CA ALA A 73 -6.13 4.20 -6.00
C ALA A 73 -5.47 5.23 -5.06
N LYS A 74 -4.93 6.33 -5.61
CA LYS A 74 -4.31 7.41 -4.81
C LYS A 74 -5.30 8.03 -3.84
N LYS A 75 -6.55 8.25 -4.25
CA LYS A 75 -7.60 8.79 -3.38
C LYS A 75 -7.95 7.82 -2.24
N PHE A 76 -8.05 6.54 -2.54
CA PHE A 76 -8.29 5.49 -1.54
C PHE A 76 -7.18 5.44 -0.50
N LEU A 77 -5.91 5.40 -0.94
CA LEU A 77 -4.75 5.37 -0.06
C LEU A 77 -4.69 6.60 0.85
N ASN A 78 -4.86 7.81 0.31
CA ASN A 78 -4.93 9.04 1.10
C ASN A 78 -6.04 8.97 2.16
N THR A 79 -7.24 8.51 1.78
CA THR A 79 -8.37 8.39 2.70
C THR A 79 -8.05 7.42 3.85
N LYS A 80 -7.39 6.29 3.56
CA LYS A 80 -6.98 5.31 4.58
C LYS A 80 -5.92 5.88 5.51
N ILE A 81 -4.91 6.57 4.98
CA ILE A 81 -3.86 7.23 5.77
C ILE A 81 -4.47 8.27 6.73
N GLU A 82 -5.40 9.10 6.25
CA GLU A 82 -6.11 10.06 7.11
C GLU A 82 -6.94 9.38 8.21
N GLN A 83 -7.64 8.30 7.89
CA GLN A 83 -8.40 7.52 8.86
C GLN A 83 -7.49 6.93 9.95
N LEU A 84 -6.33 6.40 9.56
CA LEU A 84 -5.33 5.85 10.48
C LEU A 84 -4.71 6.97 11.34
N ASN A 85 -4.34 8.11 10.76
CA ASN A 85 -3.83 9.27 11.50
C ASN A 85 -4.85 9.77 12.53
N LYS A 86 -6.15 9.81 12.19
CA LYS A 86 -7.22 10.15 13.15
C LYS A 86 -7.32 9.13 14.29
N LYS A 87 -7.18 7.84 14.00
CA LYS A 87 -7.16 6.79 15.04
C LYS A 87 -5.95 6.93 15.95
N ILE A 88 -4.77 7.19 15.39
CA ILE A 88 -3.52 7.39 16.15
C ILE A 88 -3.63 8.65 17.02
N GLY A 89 -4.10 9.76 16.46
CA GLY A 89 -4.22 11.05 17.16
C GLY A 89 -5.31 11.09 18.24
N LYS A 90 -6.37 10.30 18.11
CA LYS A 90 -7.39 10.10 19.17
C LYS A 90 -6.86 9.28 20.36
N VAL A 91 -5.66 8.72 20.25
CA VAL A 91 -5.01 7.87 21.26
C VAL A 91 -3.81 8.59 21.89
N ASN A 92 -3.73 9.91 21.73
CA ASN A 92 -2.84 10.80 22.48
C ASN A 92 -3.64 11.60 23.50
#